data_AF-A0A939XCF6-F1
#
_entry.id   AF-A0A939XCF6-F1
#
_cell.length_a   1.000
_cell.length_b   1.000
_cell.length_c   1.000
_cell.angle_alpha   90.00
_cell.angle_beta   90.00
_cell.angle_gamma   90.00
#
_symmetry.space_group_name_H-M   'P 1'
#
loop_
_entity.id
_entity.type
_entity.pdbx_description
1 polymer ?
#
loop_
_entity_poly.entity_id
_entity_poly.type
_entity_poly.pdbx_seq_one_letter_code
_entity_poly.pdbx_strand_id
1 'polypeptide(L)'
;MFGFNYYTPTKVVFGKDTESQVADLIKEFGGTKVLIHYGGGSVVRSGLLSRVTASLDAAGIPYVTLGGAVPNPHLSLVYEGIELCKKEGVDFLLGVGGGSAIDSAKAIGYGVANEGDVWDFYDYKRKATGCL
;
A
#
# COMPACT_ATOMS: atom_id res chain seq x y z
N MET A 1 -17.24 -33.54 -4.95
CA MET A 1 -16.65 -32.19 -4.98
C MET A 1 -17.72 -31.23 -5.47
N PHE A 2 -17.97 -30.12 -4.77
CA PHE A 2 -18.97 -29.12 -5.17
C PHE A 2 -18.37 -28.14 -6.19
N GLY A 3 -19.21 -27.53 -7.02
CA GLY A 3 -18.77 -26.50 -7.98
C GLY A 3 -18.33 -25.22 -7.26
N PHE A 4 -17.27 -24.58 -7.76
CA PHE A 4 -16.76 -23.30 -7.25
C PHE A 4 -16.18 -22.44 -8.37
N ASN A 5 -16.11 -21.13 -8.12
CA ASN A 5 -15.41 -20.15 -8.97
C ASN A 5 -14.20 -19.60 -8.22
N TYR A 6 -13.08 -19.39 -8.92
CA TYR A 6 -11.86 -18.81 -8.37
C TYR A 6 -11.40 -17.65 -9.26
N TYR A 7 -11.20 -16.46 -8.67
CA TYR A 7 -10.78 -15.26 -9.37
C TYR A 7 -9.78 -14.47 -8.52
N THR A 8 -8.58 -14.23 -9.05
CA THR A 8 -7.54 -13.44 -8.38
C THR A 8 -6.93 -12.44 -9.36
N PRO A 9 -7.34 -11.17 -9.35
CA PRO A 9 -6.85 -10.19 -10.33
C PRO A 9 -5.41 -9.72 -10.07
N THR A 10 -4.85 -10.03 -8.89
CA THR A 10 -3.51 -9.60 -8.48
C THR A 10 -2.42 -10.21 -9.38
N LYS A 11 -1.62 -9.36 -10.02
CA LYS A 11 -0.38 -9.78 -10.68
C LYS A 11 0.65 -10.17 -9.62
N VAL A 12 1.11 -11.42 -9.65
CA VAL A 12 2.15 -11.93 -8.73
C VAL A 12 3.48 -11.98 -9.47
N VAL A 13 4.44 -11.17 -9.02
CA VAL A 13 5.84 -11.23 -9.49
C VAL A 13 6.65 -11.92 -8.40
N PHE A 14 7.23 -13.07 -8.73
CA PHE A 14 7.94 -13.91 -7.77
C PHE A 14 9.31 -14.29 -8.30
N GLY A 15 10.33 -14.18 -7.44
CA GLY A 15 11.71 -14.50 -7.78
C GLY A 15 12.69 -13.67 -6.96
N LYS A 16 13.96 -14.07 -7.00
CA LYS A 16 15.05 -13.30 -6.38
C LYS A 16 15.19 -11.94 -7.06
N ASP A 17 15.48 -10.91 -6.27
CA ASP A 17 15.80 -9.55 -6.73
C ASP A 17 14.64 -8.84 -7.48
N THR A 18 13.42 -9.38 -7.39
CA THR A 18 12.22 -8.82 -8.05
C THR A 18 11.81 -7.46 -7.49
N GLU A 19 12.25 -7.08 -6.29
CA GLU A 19 12.04 -5.73 -5.75
C GLU A 19 12.67 -4.62 -6.60
N SER A 20 13.63 -4.96 -7.48
CA SER A 20 14.22 -4.01 -8.42
C SER A 20 13.23 -3.52 -9.48
N GLN A 21 12.17 -4.30 -9.76
CA GLN A 21 11.14 -4.01 -10.77
C GLN A 21 10.02 -3.10 -10.23
N VAL A 22 10.09 -2.68 -8.96
CA VAL A 22 8.99 -1.95 -8.30
C VAL A 22 8.58 -0.69 -9.07
N ALA A 23 9.53 0.11 -9.55
CA ALA A 23 9.20 1.31 -10.31
C ALA A 23 8.49 1.02 -11.65
N ASP A 24 8.95 -0.01 -12.38
CA ASP A 24 8.33 -0.42 -13.65
C ASP A 24 6.91 -0.95 -13.43
N LEU A 25 6.70 -1.73 -12.37
CA LEU A 25 5.39 -2.24 -12.00
C LEU A 25 4.45 -1.10 -11.58
N ILE A 26 4.92 -0.12 -10.80
CA ILE A 26 4.11 1.05 -10.42
C ILE A 26 3.67 1.83 -11.67
N LYS A 27 4.58 2.06 -12.62
CA LYS A 27 4.27 2.71 -13.90
C LYS A 27 3.29 1.90 -14.74
N GLU A 28 3.42 0.57 -14.77
CA GLU A 28 2.49 -0.34 -15.45
C GLU A 28 1.06 -0.18 -14.92
N PHE A 29 0.90 0.03 -13.61
CA PHE A 29 -0.39 0.29 -12.97
C PHE A 29 -0.79 1.78 -12.92
N GLY A 30 -0.03 2.67 -13.57
CA GLY A 30 -0.36 4.08 -13.73
C GLY A 30 -0.03 4.98 -12.54
N GLY A 31 0.73 4.50 -11.55
CA GLY A 31 1.12 5.31 -10.38
C GLY A 31 2.15 6.38 -10.72
N THR A 32 1.95 7.59 -10.22
CA THR A 32 2.83 8.74 -10.45
C THR A 32 3.37 9.38 -9.17
N LYS A 33 2.72 9.19 -8.02
CA LYS A 33 3.22 9.57 -6.69
C LYS A 33 2.81 8.55 -5.63
N VAL A 34 3.80 8.01 -4.93
CA VAL A 34 3.62 6.80 -4.10
C VAL A 34 3.62 7.11 -2.61
N LEU A 35 2.71 6.50 -1.84
CA LEU A 35 2.89 6.32 -0.39
C LEU A 35 3.56 4.97 -0.13
N ILE A 36 4.76 4.98 0.43
CA ILE A 36 5.43 3.77 0.91
C ILE A 36 5.03 3.54 2.37
N HIS A 37 4.22 2.53 2.62
CA HIS A 37 3.76 2.17 3.96
C HIS A 37 4.46 0.92 4.47
N TYR A 38 5.04 0.98 5.68
CA TYR A 38 5.86 -0.10 6.21
C TYR A 38 5.85 -0.21 7.73
N GLY A 39 6.33 -1.35 8.24
CA GLY A 39 6.40 -1.64 9.67
C GLY A 39 7.66 -1.11 10.38
N GLY A 40 7.77 -1.37 11.68
CA GLY A 40 8.74 -0.72 12.58
C GLY A 40 10.25 -1.01 12.42
N GLY A 41 10.71 -1.82 11.44
CA GLY A 41 12.16 -1.85 11.19
C GLY A 41 12.77 -3.03 10.44
N SER A 42 12.06 -4.16 10.24
CA SER A 42 12.64 -5.30 9.49
C SER A 42 13.08 -4.89 8.08
N VAL A 43 12.23 -4.13 7.39
CA VAL A 43 12.47 -3.65 6.02
C VAL A 43 13.60 -2.63 5.93
N VAL A 44 13.89 -1.92 7.02
CA VAL A 44 15.03 -0.99 7.12
C VAL A 44 16.31 -1.78 7.33
N ARG A 45 16.32 -2.70 8.31
CA ARG A 45 17.50 -3.53 8.64
C ARG A 45 17.92 -4.45 7.50
N SER A 46 16.98 -4.95 6.70
CA SER A 46 17.29 -5.80 5.53
C SER A 46 17.74 -5.00 4.29
N GLY A 47 17.70 -3.67 4.35
CA GLY A 47 17.95 -2.80 3.20
C GLY A 47 16.85 -2.84 2.12
N LEU A 48 15.74 -3.55 2.35
CA LEU A 48 14.65 -3.64 1.37
C LEU A 48 14.05 -2.27 1.08
N LEU A 49 13.78 -1.47 2.12
CA LEU A 49 13.24 -0.12 1.94
C LEU A 49 14.20 0.76 1.13
N SER A 50 15.51 0.63 1.34
CA SER A 50 16.52 1.35 0.57
C SER A 50 16.54 0.93 -0.90
N ARG A 51 16.42 -0.37 -1.21
CA ARG A 51 16.37 -0.84 -2.61
C ARG A 51 15.10 -0.36 -3.32
N VAL A 52 13.97 -0.36 -2.62
CA VAL A 52 12.70 0.16 -3.14
C VAL A 52 12.79 1.65 -3.44
N THR A 53 13.22 2.46 -2.47
CA THR A 53 13.36 3.91 -2.65
C THR A 53 14.35 4.28 -3.74
N ALA A 54 15.50 3.58 -3.82
CA ALA A 54 16.46 3.77 -4.90
C ALA A 54 15.89 3.45 -6.29
N SER A 55 15.03 2.42 -6.41
CA SER A 55 14.33 2.10 -7.67
C SER A 55 13.39 3.24 -8.10
N LEU A 56 12.64 3.82 -7.15
CA LEU A 56 11.75 4.96 -7.41
C LEU A 56 12.53 6.23 -7.77
N ASP A 57 13.61 6.54 -7.04
CA ASP A 57 14.47 7.69 -7.29
C ASP A 57 15.09 7.62 -8.70
N ALA A 58 15.63 6.46 -9.07
CA ALA A 58 16.19 6.22 -10.40
C ALA A 58 15.14 6.36 -11.52
N ALA A 59 13.89 6.05 -11.22
CA ALA A 59 12.76 6.14 -12.16
C ALA A 59 12.08 7.52 -12.17
N GLY A 60 12.48 8.44 -11.28
CA GLY A 60 11.90 9.77 -11.11
C GLY A 60 10.49 9.77 -10.52
N ILE A 61 10.10 8.73 -9.77
CA ILE A 61 8.78 8.62 -9.16
C ILE A 61 8.83 9.24 -7.76
N PRO A 62 8.16 10.38 -7.49
CA PRO A 62 8.10 10.96 -6.17
C PRO A 62 7.36 10.03 -5.19
N TYR A 63 7.80 10.03 -3.94
CA TYR A 63 7.15 9.28 -2.88
C TYR A 63 7.18 9.99 -1.55
N VAL A 64 6.26 9.60 -0.67
CA VAL A 64 6.27 9.91 0.75
C VAL A 64 6.23 8.60 1.54
N THR A 65 6.67 8.65 2.80
CA THR A 65 6.81 7.46 3.63
C THR A 65 5.94 7.55 4.88
N LEU A 66 5.31 6.43 5.25
CA LEU A 66 4.63 6.28 6.53
C LEU A 66 5.05 4.95 7.15
N GLY A 67 5.98 5.02 8.11
CA GLY A 67 6.39 3.87 8.90
C GLY A 67 5.45 3.58 10.07
N GLY A 68 5.84 2.63 10.92
CA GLY A 68 5.18 2.41 12.21
C GLY A 68 4.04 1.40 12.21
N ALA A 69 3.77 0.70 11.11
CA ALA A 69 2.80 -0.39 11.13
C ALA A 69 3.22 -1.49 12.11
N VAL A 70 2.35 -1.79 13.07
CA VAL A 70 2.53 -2.82 14.11
C VAL A 70 1.67 -4.05 13.80
N PRO A 71 1.98 -5.24 14.36
CA PRO A 71 1.04 -6.35 14.35
C PRO A 71 -0.31 -5.91 14.93
N ASN A 72 -1.42 -6.23 14.24
CA ASN A 72 -2.75 -5.66 14.50
C ASN A 72 -2.75 -4.12 14.34
N PRO A 73 -2.72 -3.61 13.10
CA PRO A 73 -2.51 -2.20 12.82
C PRO A 73 -3.61 -1.33 13.46
N HIS A 74 -3.18 -0.20 14.03
CA HIS A 74 -4.10 0.75 14.65
C HIS A 74 -4.77 1.64 13.60
N LEU A 75 -6.06 1.89 13.80
CA LEU A 75 -6.86 2.76 12.94
C LEU A 75 -6.32 4.21 12.90
N SER A 76 -5.68 4.67 13.97
CA SER A 76 -5.04 6.00 14.01
C SER A 76 -3.96 6.19 12.94
N LEU A 77 -3.16 5.15 12.66
CA LEU A 77 -2.13 5.19 11.63
C LEU A 77 -2.73 5.14 10.22
N VAL A 78 -3.87 4.46 10.07
CA VAL A 78 -4.64 4.47 8.82
C VAL A 78 -5.17 5.87 8.54
N TYR A 79 -5.74 6.57 9.54
CA TYR A 79 -6.18 7.95 9.36
C TYR A 79 -5.03 8.89 9.01
N GLU A 80 -3.87 8.75 9.67
CA GLU A 80 -2.67 9.51 9.31
C GLU A 80 -2.26 9.28 7.84
N GLY A 81 -2.29 8.02 7.39
CA GLY A 81 -2.01 7.68 6.00
C GLY A 81 -3.02 8.24 5.00
N ILE A 82 -4.32 8.26 5.34
CA ILE A 82 -5.37 8.85 4.50
C ILE A 82 -5.12 10.34 4.31
N GLU A 83 -4.89 11.06 5.41
CA GLU A 83 -4.64 12.51 5.38
C GLU A 83 -3.33 12.84 4.65
N LEU A 84 -2.28 12.04 4.87
CA LEU A 84 -1.02 12.20 4.14
C LEU A 84 -1.21 12.01 2.63
N CYS A 85 -1.93 10.96 2.20
CA CYS A 85 -2.20 10.72 0.79
C CYS A 85 -2.97 11.87 0.14
N LYS A 86 -4.02 12.37 0.80
CA LYS A 86 -4.83 13.49 0.31
C LYS A 86 -4.02 14.78 0.22
N LYS A 87 -3.23 15.09 1.25
CA LYS A 87 -2.38 16.28 1.31
C LYS A 87 -1.31 16.27 0.22
N GLU A 88 -0.68 15.12 0.00
CA GLU A 88 0.44 14.97 -0.92
C GLU A 88 0.01 14.69 -2.35
N GLY A 89 -1.26 14.39 -2.61
CA GLY A 89 -1.72 13.96 -3.93
C GLY A 89 -1.11 12.62 -4.34
N VAL A 90 -1.03 11.68 -3.40
CA VAL A 90 -0.60 10.29 -3.68
C VAL A 90 -1.67 9.61 -4.52
N ASP A 91 -1.23 8.88 -5.56
CA ASP A 91 -2.09 8.10 -6.44
C ASP A 91 -1.77 6.59 -6.44
N PHE A 92 -0.77 6.16 -5.64
CA PHE A 92 -0.40 4.76 -5.55
C PHE A 92 0.07 4.38 -4.13
N LEU A 93 -0.37 3.22 -3.63
CA LEU A 93 0.02 2.70 -2.31
C LEU A 93 0.98 1.52 -2.45
N LEU A 94 2.17 1.63 -1.85
CA LEU A 94 3.16 0.58 -1.80
C LEU A 94 3.35 0.07 -0.37
N GLY A 95 2.70 -1.04 -0.04
CA GLY A 95 2.92 -1.76 1.23
C GLY A 95 4.20 -2.57 1.20
N VAL A 96 5.20 -2.21 2.02
CA VAL A 96 6.49 -2.90 2.12
C VAL A 96 6.61 -3.56 3.50
N GLY A 97 6.48 -4.89 3.54
CA GLY A 97 6.60 -5.67 4.77
C GLY A 97 5.66 -6.87 4.80
N GLY A 98 5.24 -7.24 6.00
CA GLY A 98 4.27 -8.33 6.21
C GLY A 98 2.82 -7.86 6.14
N GLY A 99 1.91 -8.74 6.58
CA GLY A 99 0.45 -8.52 6.50
C GLY A 99 -0.04 -7.22 7.14
N SER A 100 0.56 -6.79 8.26
CA SER A 100 0.14 -5.53 8.92
C SER A 100 0.35 -4.29 8.05
N ALA A 101 1.48 -4.18 7.36
CA ALA A 101 1.74 -3.07 6.45
C ALA A 101 0.81 -3.14 5.22
N ILE A 102 0.58 -4.35 4.69
CA ILE A 102 -0.27 -4.57 3.52
C ILE A 102 -1.74 -4.24 3.84
N ASP A 103 -2.26 -4.70 4.96
CA ASP A 103 -3.66 -4.49 5.33
C ASP A 103 -3.93 -3.03 5.73
N SER A 104 -2.97 -2.39 6.41
CA SER A 104 -3.04 -0.95 6.68
C SER A 104 -3.00 -0.13 5.38
N ALA A 105 -2.16 -0.51 4.40
CA ALA A 105 -2.14 0.14 3.09
C ALA A 105 -3.48 0.02 2.35
N LYS A 106 -4.15 -1.15 2.39
CA LYS A 106 -5.50 -1.32 1.83
C LYS A 106 -6.52 -0.43 2.53
N ALA A 107 -6.48 -0.37 3.86
CA ALA A 107 -7.37 0.48 4.64
C ALA A 107 -7.18 1.96 4.26
N ILE A 108 -5.93 2.41 4.11
CA ILE A 108 -5.62 3.76 3.62
C ILE A 108 -6.21 3.96 2.21
N GLY A 109 -6.01 3.01 1.29
CA GLY A 109 -6.56 3.09 -0.07
C GLY A 109 -8.09 3.20 -0.12
N TYR A 110 -8.79 2.46 0.76
CA TYR A 110 -10.24 2.63 0.92
C TYR A 110 -10.60 4.01 1.47
N GLY A 111 -9.91 4.51 2.50
CA GLY A 111 -10.23 5.82 3.08
C GLY A 111 -9.87 7.01 2.20
N VAL A 112 -8.93 6.85 1.26
CA VAL A 112 -8.62 7.90 0.26
C VAL A 112 -9.68 7.93 -0.84
N ALA A 113 -10.07 6.77 -1.37
CA ALA A 113 -10.97 6.67 -2.52
C ALA A 113 -12.46 6.83 -2.18
N ASN A 114 -12.83 6.90 -0.90
CA ASN A 114 -14.21 6.95 -0.46
C ASN A 114 -14.40 8.02 0.62
N GLU A 115 -15.53 8.72 0.58
CA GLU A 115 -15.91 9.70 1.60
C GLU A 115 -16.26 9.06 2.94
N GLY A 116 -16.30 9.87 4.01
CA GLY A 116 -16.67 9.46 5.37
C GLY A 116 -15.62 8.62 6.10
N ASP A 117 -16.01 7.98 7.21
CA ASP A 117 -15.10 7.17 8.02
C ASP A 117 -14.84 5.78 7.39
N VAL A 118 -13.56 5.46 7.16
CA VAL A 118 -13.12 4.15 6.66
C VAL A 118 -13.56 3.01 7.57
N TRP A 119 -13.76 3.26 8.87
CA TRP A 119 -14.24 2.26 9.83
C TRP A 119 -15.62 1.71 9.47
N ASP A 120 -16.46 2.48 8.79
CA ASP A 120 -17.79 2.05 8.38
C ASP A 120 -17.77 0.84 7.44
N PHE A 121 -16.66 0.60 6.73
CA PHE A 121 -16.49 -0.59 5.90
C PHE A 121 -16.25 -1.84 6.75
N TYR A 122 -15.54 -1.70 7.87
CA TYR A 122 -15.26 -2.80 8.80
C TYR A 122 -16.44 -3.09 9.73
N ASP A 123 -17.26 -2.08 10.00
CA ASP A 123 -18.51 -2.19 10.78
C ASP A 123 -19.74 -2.47 9.90
N TYR A 124 -19.54 -2.77 8.60
CA TYR A 124 -20.59 -3.10 7.62
C TYR A 124 -21.70 -2.05 7.45
N LYS A 125 -21.44 -0.79 7.84
CA LYS A 125 -22.37 0.33 7.67
C LYS A 125 -22.40 0.84 6.23
N ARG A 126 -21.27 0.71 5.52
CA ARG A 126 -21.11 1.17 4.13
C ARG A 126 -20.30 0.16 3.32
N LYS A 127 -20.43 0.23 1.99
CA LYS A 127 -19.66 -0.57 1.05
C LYS A 127 -18.70 0.34 0.30
N ALA A 128 -17.41 -0.03 0.26
CA ALA A 128 -16.43 0.69 -0.53
C ALA A 128 -16.79 0.62 -2.02
N THR A 129 -16.70 1.75 -2.71
CA THR A 129 -16.93 1.88 -4.16
C THR A 129 -15.63 1.94 -4.96
N GLY A 130 -14.50 2.17 -4.29
CA GLY A 130 -13.18 2.15 -4.90
C GLY A 130 -12.07 1.91 -3.88
N CYS A 131 -10.85 1.77 -4.37
CA CYS A 131 -9.60 1.80 -3.61
C CYS A 131 -8.62 2.56 -4.48
N LEU A 132 -7.82 3.44 -3.87
CA LEU A 132 -6.68 4.07 -4.52
C LEU A 132 -5.71 2.99 -5.01
#